data_AF-A0A1V6I0Y4-F1
#
_entry.id   AF-A0A1V6I0Y4-F1
#
_cell.length_a   1.000
_cell.length_b   1.000
_cell.length_c   1.000
_cell.angle_alpha   90.00
_cell.angle_beta   90.00
_cell.angle_gamma   90.00
#
_symmetry.space_group_name_H-M   'P 1'
#
loop_
_entity.id
_entity.type
_entity.pdbx_description
1 polymer ?
#
loop_
_entity_poly.entity_id
_entity_poly.type
_entity_poly.pdbx_seq_one_letter_code
_entity_poly.pdbx_strand_id
1 'polypeptide(L)'
;MKIIFDSNVWQIVTLPSDFPNEPLIADFIKINQAIIDKKIEPFLSETIFTIEAIRKVERQDFFSSTSAKIIKEEKATDNGISLSFTIGPNEKDAIDFSERPILKKYFDAAIKLGFNIVRLPRIGSLVNPKVDAVRYKQDKASLSAYIEKVFEVVIKIENAGAGITQIKEIGEQYGNSD
;
A
#
# COMPACT_ATOMS: atom_id res chain seq x y z
N MET A 1 -0.48 11.59 18.15
CA MET A 1 0.29 10.33 18.15
C MET A 1 -0.04 9.54 16.88
N LYS A 2 0.96 9.13 16.08
CA LYS A 2 0.72 8.39 14.82
C LYS A 2 0.50 6.91 15.11
N ILE A 3 -0.63 6.35 14.68
CA ILE A 3 -0.96 4.94 14.89
C ILE A 3 -1.42 4.33 13.58
N ILE A 4 -0.82 3.22 13.18
CA ILE A 4 -1.32 2.38 12.09
C ILE A 4 -2.23 1.31 12.64
N PHE A 5 -3.39 1.13 12.02
CA PHE A 5 -4.39 0.14 12.42
C PHE A 5 -4.34 -1.07 11.47
N ASP A 6 -4.37 -2.26 12.08
CA ASP A 6 -4.39 -3.53 11.36
C ASP A 6 -5.73 -3.75 10.63
N SER A 7 -5.71 -4.61 9.60
CA SER A 7 -6.87 -4.94 8.78
C SER A 7 -8.03 -5.58 9.58
N ASN A 8 -7.74 -6.20 10.72
CA ASN A 8 -8.75 -6.85 11.56
C ASN A 8 -9.49 -5.90 12.50
N VAL A 9 -8.95 -4.72 12.80
CA VAL A 9 -9.50 -3.83 13.84
C VAL A 9 -10.02 -2.50 13.32
N TRP A 10 -9.51 -2.04 12.17
CA TRP A 10 -9.80 -0.69 11.70
C TRP A 10 -11.30 -0.43 11.45
N GLN A 11 -12.06 -1.43 11.00
CA GLN A 11 -13.50 -1.29 10.75
C GLN A 11 -14.25 -1.02 12.04
N ILE A 12 -13.90 -1.75 13.11
CA ILE A 12 -14.47 -1.58 14.44
C ILE A 12 -14.12 -0.19 14.99
N VAL A 13 -12.85 0.23 14.86
CA VAL A 13 -12.43 1.59 15.25
C VAL A 13 -13.18 2.67 14.48
N THR A 14 -13.44 2.45 13.19
CA THR A 14 -14.06 3.46 12.32
C THR A 14 -15.54 3.65 12.62
N LEU A 15 -16.30 2.56 12.77
CA LEU A 15 -17.72 2.57 13.10
C LEU A 15 -18.02 1.57 14.22
N PRO A 16 -17.69 1.89 15.49
CA PRO A 16 -17.91 0.96 16.60
C PRO A 16 -19.36 0.50 16.75
N SER A 17 -20.32 1.36 16.38
CA SER A 17 -21.76 1.05 16.42
C SER A 17 -22.17 -0.16 15.58
N ASP A 18 -21.39 -0.53 14.55
CA ASP A 18 -21.67 -1.71 13.73
C ASP A 18 -21.30 -3.03 14.43
N PHE A 19 -20.59 -2.98 15.57
CA PHE A 19 -20.02 -4.14 16.28
C PHE A 19 -20.46 -4.19 17.75
N PRO A 20 -21.77 -4.24 18.07
CA PRO A 20 -22.25 -4.17 19.45
C PRO A 20 -21.84 -5.36 20.34
N ASN A 21 -21.50 -6.49 19.72
CA ASN A 21 -21.10 -7.72 20.42
C ASN A 21 -19.58 -7.86 20.58
N GLU A 22 -18.79 -6.88 20.13
CA GLU A 22 -17.33 -6.89 20.30
C GLU A 22 -16.97 -6.80 21.79
N PRO A 23 -16.26 -7.80 22.37
CA PRO A 23 -15.94 -7.81 23.80
C PRO A 23 -15.24 -6.55 24.29
N LEU A 24 -14.42 -5.91 23.46
CA LEU A 24 -13.66 -4.70 23.79
C LEU A 24 -14.29 -3.42 23.22
N ILE A 25 -15.60 -3.42 22.95
CA ILE A 25 -16.26 -2.30 22.27
C ILE A 25 -16.07 -0.95 22.98
N ALA A 26 -16.04 -0.95 24.31
CA ALA A 26 -15.81 0.26 25.09
C ALA A 26 -14.45 0.92 24.78
N ASP A 27 -13.42 0.12 24.49
CA ASP A 27 -12.10 0.63 24.15
C ASP A 27 -12.03 1.11 22.70
N PHE A 28 -12.69 0.42 21.77
CA PHE A 28 -12.85 0.90 20.40
C PHE A 28 -13.57 2.25 20.32
N ILE A 29 -14.61 2.46 21.14
CA ILE A 29 -15.30 3.76 21.25
C ILE A 29 -14.33 4.84 21.75
N LYS A 30 -13.52 4.55 22.78
CA LYS A 30 -12.51 5.51 23.28
C LYS A 30 -11.46 5.84 22.22
N ILE A 31 -10.99 4.85 21.46
CA ILE A 31 -10.02 5.05 20.37
C ILE A 31 -10.64 5.92 19.27
N ASN A 32 -11.88 5.63 18.86
CA ASN A 32 -12.62 6.44 17.89
C ASN A 32 -12.73 7.90 18.37
N GLN A 33 -13.12 8.11 19.63
CA GLN A 33 -13.19 9.45 20.21
C GLN A 33 -11.82 10.13 20.27
N ALA A 34 -10.75 9.40 20.57
CA ALA A 34 -9.39 9.95 20.56
C ALA A 34 -8.91 10.38 19.17
N ILE A 35 -9.40 9.74 18.10
CA ILE A 35 -9.20 10.18 16.71
C ILE A 35 -9.98 11.47 16.43
N ILE A 36 -11.25 11.53 16.85
CA ILE A 36 -12.09 12.74 16.72
C ILE A 36 -11.44 13.93 17.43
N ASP A 37 -10.98 13.71 18.66
CA ASP A 37 -10.29 14.67 19.51
C ASP A 37 -8.86 15.01 19.03
N LYS A 38 -8.39 14.44 17.90
CA LYS A 38 -7.05 14.62 17.33
C LYS A 38 -5.88 14.23 18.24
N LYS A 39 -6.12 13.40 19.26
CA LYS A 39 -5.08 12.79 20.10
C LYS A 39 -4.33 11.70 19.32
N ILE A 40 -5.07 10.98 18.46
CA ILE A 40 -4.53 9.98 17.54
C ILE A 40 -4.60 10.51 16.11
N GLU A 41 -3.49 10.37 15.39
CA GLU A 41 -3.41 10.53 13.94
C GLU A 41 -3.42 9.11 13.34
N PRO A 42 -4.55 8.67 12.76
CA PRO A 42 -4.73 7.28 12.39
C PRO A 42 -4.29 6.99 10.95
N PHE A 43 -3.70 5.82 10.74
CA PHE A 43 -3.17 5.36 9.46
C PHE A 43 -3.68 3.97 9.08
N LEU A 44 -3.85 3.72 7.78
CA LEU A 44 -4.13 2.40 7.19
C LEU A 44 -3.10 2.07 6.12
N SER A 45 -2.78 0.78 5.98
CA SER A 45 -2.02 0.30 4.83
C SER A 45 -2.88 0.29 3.57
N GLU A 46 -2.34 0.76 2.46
CA GLU A 46 -2.95 0.65 1.12
C GLU A 46 -3.35 -0.79 0.76
N THR A 47 -2.65 -1.79 1.29
CA THR A 47 -2.88 -3.21 0.99
C THR A 47 -4.28 -3.68 1.37
N ILE A 48 -4.88 -3.08 2.41
CA ILE A 48 -6.26 -3.33 2.85
C ILE A 48 -7.26 -3.12 1.71
N PHE A 49 -6.99 -2.17 0.82
CA PHE A 49 -7.88 -1.77 -0.28
C PHE A 49 -7.43 -2.29 -1.65
N THR A 50 -6.34 -3.06 -1.69
CA THR A 50 -5.76 -3.64 -2.90
C THR A 50 -5.63 -5.14 -2.71
N ILE A 51 -4.43 -5.67 -2.48
CA ILE A 51 -4.16 -7.12 -2.50
C ILE A 51 -4.96 -7.87 -1.43
N GLU A 52 -5.16 -7.30 -0.23
CA GLU A 52 -5.89 -7.97 0.85
C GLU A 52 -7.40 -8.02 0.62
N ALA A 53 -7.94 -7.06 -0.13
CA ALA A 53 -9.37 -7.03 -0.47
C ALA A 53 -9.75 -8.08 -1.53
N ILE A 54 -8.78 -8.75 -2.16
CA ILE A 54 -9.01 -9.90 -3.05
C ILE A 54 -9.23 -11.14 -2.19
N ARG A 55 -10.45 -11.70 -2.26
CA ARG A 55 -10.79 -12.91 -1.50
C ARG A 55 -9.94 -14.07 -1.97
N LYS A 56 -9.54 -14.95 -1.04
CA LYS A 56 -8.66 -16.09 -1.34
C LYS A 56 -9.14 -16.93 -2.54
N VAL A 57 -10.45 -17.13 -2.66
CA VAL A 57 -11.09 -17.91 -3.73
C VAL A 57 -11.07 -17.22 -5.10
N GLU A 58 -10.91 -15.89 -5.15
CA GLU A 58 -10.93 -15.08 -6.37
C GLU A 58 -9.52 -14.80 -6.90
N ARG A 59 -8.48 -15.05 -6.10
CA ARG A 59 -7.11 -14.60 -6.39
C ARG A 59 -6.59 -15.16 -7.71
N GLN A 60 -6.78 -16.45 -7.97
CA GLN A 60 -6.29 -17.07 -9.20
C GLN A 60 -6.89 -16.39 -10.43
N ASP A 61 -8.22 -16.26 -10.46
CA ASP A 61 -8.94 -15.65 -11.58
C ASP A 61 -8.56 -14.18 -11.73
N PHE A 62 -8.52 -13.42 -10.64
CA PHE A 62 -8.14 -12.01 -10.63
C PHE A 62 -6.71 -11.78 -11.15
N PHE A 63 -5.74 -12.57 -10.69
CA PHE A 63 -4.35 -12.42 -11.15
C PHE A 63 -4.13 -12.95 -12.56
N SER A 64 -4.97 -13.87 -13.04
CA SER A 64 -4.92 -14.36 -14.42
C SER A 64 -5.49 -13.36 -15.44
N SER A 65 -6.44 -12.52 -15.01
CA SER A 65 -7.13 -11.55 -15.88
C SER A 65 -6.50 -10.15 -15.87
N THR A 66 -5.64 -9.86 -14.89
CA THR A 66 -4.94 -8.58 -14.78
C THR A 66 -3.86 -8.44 -15.84
N SER A 67 -3.72 -7.22 -16.39
CA SER A 67 -2.73 -6.94 -17.42
C SER A 67 -1.95 -5.65 -17.14
N ALA A 68 -0.71 -5.59 -17.61
CA ALA A 68 0.06 -4.35 -17.55
C ALA A 68 -0.51 -3.35 -18.57
N LYS A 69 -0.67 -2.10 -18.15
CA LYS A 69 -0.93 -0.99 -19.06
C LYS A 69 0.38 -0.64 -19.76
N ILE A 70 0.40 -0.73 -21.09
CA ILE A 70 1.55 -0.39 -21.93
C ILE A 70 1.18 0.83 -22.77
N ILE A 71 1.85 1.95 -22.51
CA ILE A 71 1.76 3.17 -23.32
C ILE A 71 3.00 3.22 -24.21
N LYS A 72 2.79 3.39 -25.52
CA LYS A 72 3.87 3.52 -26.50
C LYS A 72 3.83 4.93 -27.07
N GLU A 73 4.95 5.62 -27.00
CA GLU A 73 5.13 6.93 -27.64
C GLU A 73 6.21 6.82 -28.70
N GLU A 74 5.85 7.19 -29.92
CA GLU A 74 6.75 7.20 -31.07
C GLU A 74 6.97 8.64 -31.51
N LYS A 75 8.22 9.04 -31.65
CA LYS A 75 8.59 10.36 -32.13
C LYS A 75 9.65 10.23 -33.22
N ALA A 76 9.33 10.71 -34.42
CA ALA A 76 10.32 10.91 -35.47
C ALA A 76 11.32 12.00 -35.03
N THR A 77 12.60 11.70 -35.18
CA THR A 77 13.72 12.62 -34.98
C THR A 77 14.49 12.74 -36.29
N ASP A 78 15.31 13.78 -36.42
CA ASP A 78 16.08 14.05 -37.64
C ASP A 78 16.99 12.88 -38.05
N ASN A 79 17.33 11.98 -37.12
CA ASN A 79 18.20 10.81 -37.33
C ASN A 79 17.51 9.45 -37.09
N GLY A 80 16.18 9.38 -36.98
CA GLY A 80 15.47 8.11 -36.86
C GLY A 80 14.16 8.17 -36.09
N ILE A 81 13.78 7.05 -35.47
CA ILE A 81 12.56 6.93 -34.68
C ILE A 81 12.97 6.72 -33.21
N SER A 82 12.50 7.61 -32.34
CA SER A 82 12.57 7.45 -30.88
C SER A 82 11.31 6.75 -30.40
N LEU A 83 11.48 5.60 -29.76
CA LEU A 83 10.39 4.81 -29.19
C LEU A 83 10.51 4.78 -27.67
N SER A 84 9.46 5.19 -26.97
CA SER A 84 9.36 5.17 -25.51
C SER A 84 8.21 4.24 -25.08
N PHE A 85 8.48 3.40 -24.10
CA PHE A 85 7.48 2.52 -23.48
C PHE A 85 7.31 2.92 -22.02
N THR A 86 6.08 3.17 -21.61
CA THR A 86 5.71 3.24 -20.20
C THR A 86 4.88 2.00 -19.87
N ILE A 87 5.41 1.16 -18.98
CA ILE A 87 4.77 -0.06 -18.50
C ILE A 87 4.38 0.18 -17.04
N GLY A 88 3.11 -0.04 -16.72
CA GLY A 88 2.62 0.16 -15.36
C GLY A 88 1.37 -0.67 -15.06
N PRO A 89 0.84 -0.57 -13.83
CA PRO A 89 -0.40 -1.21 -13.47
C PRO A 89 -1.56 -0.64 -14.28
N ASN A 90 -2.52 -1.50 -14.64
CA ASN A 90 -3.75 -1.08 -15.27
C ASN A 90 -4.80 -0.76 -14.20
N GLU A 91 -5.14 0.53 -14.08
CA GLU A 91 -6.13 1.03 -13.11
C GLU A 91 -7.54 0.43 -13.30
N LYS A 92 -7.85 -0.07 -14.50
CA LYS A 92 -9.12 -0.75 -14.78
C LYS A 92 -9.26 -2.07 -14.03
N ASP A 93 -8.14 -2.68 -13.67
CA ASP A 93 -8.11 -3.95 -12.97
C ASP A 93 -8.09 -3.76 -11.45
N ALA A 94 -8.27 -2.51 -10.98
CA ALA A 94 -8.41 -2.22 -9.55
C ALA A 94 -9.70 -2.83 -8.99
N ILE A 95 -9.68 -3.12 -7.68
CA ILE A 95 -10.91 -3.54 -6.99
C ILE A 95 -11.97 -2.46 -7.10
N ASP A 96 -13.12 -2.82 -7.68
CA ASP A 96 -14.27 -1.94 -7.68
C ASP A 96 -15.00 -2.00 -6.34
N PHE A 97 -14.98 -0.87 -5.63
CA PHE A 97 -15.77 -0.68 -4.42
C PHE A 97 -17.28 -0.81 -4.63
N SER A 98 -17.79 -0.67 -5.87
CA SER A 98 -19.21 -0.94 -6.16
C SER A 98 -19.57 -2.42 -5.94
N GLU A 99 -18.64 -3.32 -6.23
CA GLU A 99 -18.78 -4.78 -6.01
C GLU A 99 -18.39 -5.22 -4.59
N ARG A 100 -17.93 -4.27 -3.76
CA ARG A 100 -17.48 -4.50 -2.38
C ARG A 100 -18.14 -3.48 -1.44
N PRO A 101 -19.48 -3.49 -1.29
CA PRO A 101 -20.22 -2.44 -0.57
C PRO A 101 -19.81 -2.32 0.90
N ILE A 102 -19.48 -3.43 1.56
CA ILE A 102 -18.99 -3.43 2.95
C ILE A 102 -17.65 -2.71 3.05
N LEU A 103 -16.69 -3.05 2.17
CA LEU A 103 -15.38 -2.40 2.13
C LEU A 103 -15.52 -0.89 1.83
N LYS A 104 -16.41 -0.55 0.88
CA LYS A 104 -16.71 0.84 0.53
C LYS A 104 -17.24 1.64 1.73
N LYS A 105 -18.23 1.09 2.44
CA LYS A 105 -18.84 1.73 3.63
C LYS A 105 -17.75 2.13 4.63
N TYR A 106 -16.89 1.17 5.01
CA TYR A 106 -15.84 1.44 5.99
C TYR A 106 -14.74 2.35 5.45
N PHE A 107 -14.36 2.21 4.16
CA PHE A 107 -13.42 3.11 3.51
C PHE A 107 -13.92 4.57 3.58
N ASP A 108 -15.14 4.84 3.13
CA ASP A 108 -15.72 6.19 3.15
C ASP A 108 -15.77 6.76 4.58
N ALA A 109 -16.17 5.93 5.55
CA ALA A 109 -16.22 6.32 6.95
C ALA A 109 -14.83 6.63 7.53
N ALA A 110 -13.81 5.84 7.19
CA ALA A 110 -12.44 6.03 7.66
C ALA A 110 -11.85 7.34 7.11
N ILE A 111 -12.06 7.61 5.82
CA ILE A 111 -11.66 8.89 5.21
C ILE A 111 -12.37 10.06 5.90
N LYS A 112 -13.68 9.96 6.14
CA LYS A 112 -14.44 11.00 6.86
C LYS A 112 -13.93 11.24 8.28
N LEU A 113 -13.52 10.17 8.97
CA LEU A 113 -13.00 10.23 10.33
C LEU A 113 -11.57 10.81 10.40
N GLY A 114 -10.86 10.84 9.27
CA GLY A 114 -9.53 11.42 9.14
C GLY A 114 -8.38 10.41 9.11
N PHE A 115 -8.65 9.17 8.67
CA PHE A 115 -7.59 8.19 8.40
C PHE A 115 -6.73 8.59 7.21
N ASN A 116 -5.42 8.50 7.41
CA ASN A 116 -4.40 8.62 6.39
C ASN A 116 -4.11 7.25 5.77
N ILE A 117 -3.94 7.17 4.45
CA ILE A 117 -3.55 5.92 3.79
C ILE A 117 -2.07 5.94 3.44
N VAL A 118 -1.31 5.01 4.02
CA VAL A 118 0.12 4.81 3.75
C VAL A 118 0.29 4.00 2.49
N ARG A 119 1.08 4.51 1.55
CA ARG A 119 1.44 3.82 0.31
C ARG A 119 2.34 2.62 0.60
N LEU A 120 2.09 1.51 -0.11
CA LEU A 120 3.05 0.42 -0.23
C LEU A 120 3.65 0.43 -1.65
N PRO A 121 4.83 1.04 -1.87
CA PRO A 121 5.42 1.17 -3.18
C PRO A 121 6.03 -0.16 -3.65
N ARG A 122 5.21 -1.06 -4.15
CA ARG A 122 5.66 -2.30 -4.83
C ARG A 122 5.63 -2.11 -6.35
N ILE A 123 6.72 -2.49 -7.01
CA ILE A 123 6.82 -2.51 -8.48
C ILE A 123 5.75 -3.47 -9.02
N GLY A 124 4.98 -3.00 -10.01
CA GLY A 124 3.91 -3.79 -10.64
C GLY A 124 2.68 -4.06 -9.75
N SER A 125 2.58 -3.44 -8.57
CA SER A 125 1.43 -3.61 -7.70
C SER A 125 0.15 -2.99 -8.27
N LEU A 126 -0.99 -3.56 -7.89
CA LEU A 126 -2.31 -3.01 -8.19
C LEU A 126 -2.43 -1.58 -7.64
N VAL A 127 -2.98 -0.69 -8.45
CA VAL A 127 -3.27 0.69 -8.06
C VAL A 127 -4.77 0.91 -8.13
N ASN A 128 -5.36 1.32 -7.01
CA ASN A 128 -6.75 1.75 -6.96
C ASN A 128 -6.81 3.29 -6.98
N PRO A 129 -7.35 3.92 -8.04
CA PRO A 129 -7.40 5.39 -8.14
C PRO A 129 -8.14 6.07 -6.98
N LYS A 130 -9.19 5.44 -6.45
CA LYS A 130 -9.96 5.99 -5.31
C LYS A 130 -9.10 6.03 -4.04
N VAL A 131 -8.24 5.02 -3.87
CA VAL A 131 -7.30 4.95 -2.74
C VAL A 131 -6.15 5.92 -2.96
N ASP A 132 -5.60 6.00 -4.19
CA ASP A 132 -4.50 6.91 -4.53
C ASP A 132 -4.84 8.39 -4.29
N ALA A 133 -6.06 8.79 -4.61
CA ALA A 133 -6.55 10.15 -4.44
C ALA A 133 -6.49 10.65 -2.98
N VAL A 134 -6.55 9.74 -2.00
CA VAL A 134 -6.60 10.07 -0.56
C VAL A 134 -5.35 9.60 0.19
N ARG A 135 -4.29 9.22 -0.54
CA ARG A 135 -3.02 8.79 0.09
C ARG A 135 -2.39 9.93 0.89
N TYR A 136 -1.79 9.53 2.00
CA TYR A 136 -0.92 10.40 2.76
C TYR A 136 0.32 10.75 1.95
N LYS A 137 0.58 12.06 1.81
CA LYS A 137 1.76 12.58 1.13
C LYS A 137 2.64 13.25 2.16
N GLN A 138 3.83 12.69 2.39
CA GLN A 138 4.85 13.35 3.20
C GLN A 138 5.36 14.59 2.46
N ASP A 139 5.65 15.65 3.21
CA ASP A 139 6.37 16.78 2.66
C ASP A 139 7.81 16.38 2.28
N LYS A 140 8.44 17.18 1.42
CA LYS A 140 9.77 16.88 0.86
C LYS A 140 10.84 16.70 1.93
N ALA A 141 10.81 17.52 2.99
CA ALA A 141 11.82 17.45 4.04
C ALA A 141 11.66 16.18 4.87
N SER A 142 10.42 15.87 5.30
CA SER A 142 10.12 14.65 6.04
C SER A 142 10.43 13.39 5.23
N LEU A 143 10.16 13.40 3.92
CA LEU A 143 10.47 12.28 3.04
C LEU A 143 11.98 12.06 2.90
N SER A 144 12.77 13.13 2.72
CA SER A 144 14.23 13.03 2.63
C SER A 144 14.82 12.42 3.90
N ALA A 145 14.42 12.95 5.07
CA ALA A 145 14.89 12.45 6.36
C ALA A 145 14.52 10.98 6.59
N TYR A 146 13.31 10.58 6.18
CA TYR A 146 12.90 9.17 6.25
C TYR A 146 13.76 8.27 5.36
N ILE A 147 13.95 8.66 4.09
CA ILE A 147 14.75 7.89 3.12
C ILE A 147 16.20 7.75 3.59
N GLU A 148 16.81 8.84 4.05
CA GLU A 148 18.16 8.83 4.63
C GLU A 148 18.25 7.84 5.79
N LYS A 149 17.25 7.86 6.69
CA LYS A 149 17.24 6.94 7.83
C LYS A 149 17.10 5.48 7.42
N VAL A 150 16.26 5.19 6.41
CA VAL A 150 16.11 3.84 5.87
C VAL A 150 17.44 3.34 5.31
N PHE A 151 18.13 4.13 4.50
CA PHE A 151 19.43 3.75 3.94
C PHE A 151 20.50 3.56 5.02
N GLU A 152 20.53 4.43 6.04
CA GLU A 152 21.43 4.24 7.20
C GLU A 152 21.21 2.88 7.87
N VAL A 153 19.95 2.46 8.05
CA VAL A 153 19.60 1.16 8.64
C VAL A 153 19.97 0.01 7.71
N VAL A 154 19.68 0.11 6.42
CA VAL A 154 20.03 -0.91 5.43
C VAL A 154 21.54 -1.15 5.43
N ILE A 155 22.35 -0.09 5.38
CA ILE A 155 23.82 -0.19 5.41
C ILE A 155 24.30 -0.89 6.70
N LYS A 156 23.69 -0.58 7.85
CA LYS A 156 24.05 -1.27 9.12
C LYS A 156 23.72 -2.75 9.09
N ILE A 157 22.60 -3.14 8.48
CA ILE A 157 22.21 -4.55 8.31
C ILE A 157 23.22 -5.26 7.40
N GLU A 158 23.57 -4.64 6.27
CA GLU A 158 24.52 -5.21 5.30
C GLU A 158 25.93 -5.36 5.88
N ASN A 159 26.42 -4.35 6.62
CA ASN A 159 27.71 -4.39 7.31
C ASN A 159 27.77 -5.44 8.43
N ALA A 160 26.61 -5.86 8.95
CA ALA A 160 26.52 -6.98 9.89
C ALA A 160 26.51 -8.35 9.19
N GLY A 161 26.72 -8.40 7.86
CA GLY A 161 26.69 -9.63 7.07
C GLY A 161 25.29 -10.16 6.79
N ALA A 162 24.24 -9.36 7.04
CA ALA A 162 22.86 -9.77 6.86
C ALA A 162 22.23 -9.17 5.59
N GLY A 163 21.06 -9.68 5.19
CA GLY A 163 20.32 -9.17 4.04
C GLY A 163 20.96 -9.59 2.72
N ILE A 164 21.24 -8.62 1.84
CA ILE A 164 21.75 -8.90 0.48
C ILE A 164 23.14 -9.56 0.50
N THR A 165 23.93 -9.35 1.56
CA THR A 165 25.26 -9.96 1.69
C THR A 165 25.17 -11.48 1.61
N GLN A 166 24.20 -12.09 2.29
CA GLN A 166 23.98 -13.55 2.24
C GLN A 166 23.57 -14.02 0.85
N ILE A 167 22.76 -13.23 0.12
CA ILE A 167 22.36 -13.56 -1.25
C ILE A 167 23.56 -13.49 -2.20
N LYS A 168 24.44 -12.49 -2.02
CA LYS A 168 25.68 -12.36 -2.81
C LYS A 168 26.63 -13.52 -2.55
N GLU A 169 26.84 -13.90 -1.29
CA GLU A 169 27.68 -15.05 -0.92
C GLU A 169 27.15 -16.35 -1.54
N ILE A 170 25.84 -16.61 -1.50
CA ILE A 170 25.21 -17.74 -2.19
C ILE A 170 25.44 -17.65 -3.70
N GLY A 171 25.26 -16.46 -4.28
CA GLY A 171 25.49 -16.21 -5.70
C GLY A 171 26.95 -16.47 -6.11
N GLU A 172 27.92 -16.07 -5.31
CA GLU A 172 29.34 -16.33 -5.57
C GLU A 172 29.69 -17.81 -5.42
N GLN A 173 29.10 -18.48 -4.41
CA GLN A 173 29.36 -19.89 -4.14
C GLN A 173 28.78 -20.82 -5.20
N TYR A 174 27.59 -20.51 -5.74
CA TYR A 174 26.85 -21.43 -6.63
C TYR A 174 26.60 -20.87 -8.03
N GLY A 175 26.68 -19.56 -8.23
CA GLY A 175 26.38 -18.90 -9.51
C GLY A 175 27.48 -18.99 -10.56
N ASN A 176 28.69 -19.46 -10.19
CA ASN A 176 29.78 -19.77 -11.12
C ASN A 176 29.87 -21.27 -11.46
N SER A 177 28.78 -22.01 -11.32
CA SER A 177 28.70 -23.42 -11.75
C SER A 177 28.28 -23.45 -13.22
N ASP A 178 29.28 -23.43 -14.11
CA ASP A 178 29.25 -23.52 -15.60
C ASP A 178 28.58 -22.37 -16.39
#